data_AF-A0A4Q5SI10-F1
#
_entry.id   AF-A0A4Q5SI10-F1
#
_cell.length_a   1.000
_cell.length_b   1.000
_cell.length_c   1.000
_cell.angle_alpha   90.00
_cell.angle_beta   90.00
_cell.angle_gamma   90.00
#
_symmetry.space_group_name_H-M   'P 1'
#
loop_
_entity.id
_entity.type
_entity.pdbx_description
1 polymer ?
#
loop_
_entity_poly.entity_id
_entity_poly.type
_entity_poly.pdbx_seq_one_letter_code
_entity_poly.pdbx_strand_id
1 'polypeptide(L)'
;MADPTPDNPFRLGTRRSPLAMAQAVETRGRLCAAHGWAENAVELVPVTASGDKIQDRALAEIGGKALWTRELDHWLIEGRIDAAVHSLKDVETLRPEAIVIAAVLPRADKADVLLGALSIMALPQGATVGTSAPRRAAQLLNARPDCKVVLFRGNVATRMAKLAAGEVDATFLAAAGLDRLGESGVGTRLDPEEWLPAPSQ
;
A
#
# COMPACT_ATOMS: atom_id res chain seq x y z
N MET A 1 28.28 -10.95 -9.59
CA MET A 1 27.33 -11.98 -10.09
C MET A 1 27.17 -11.78 -11.58
N ALA A 2 26.84 -12.84 -12.33
CA ALA A 2 26.47 -12.69 -13.74
C ALA A 2 25.15 -11.91 -13.85
N ASP A 3 24.98 -11.16 -14.94
CA ASP A 3 23.71 -10.51 -15.24
C ASP A 3 22.59 -11.55 -15.39
N PRO A 4 21.36 -11.23 -14.94
CA PRO A 4 20.23 -12.13 -15.09
C PRO A 4 19.89 -12.35 -16.56
N THR A 5 19.42 -13.55 -16.87
CA THR A 5 18.95 -13.94 -18.21
C THR A 5 17.56 -14.55 -18.10
N PRO A 6 16.83 -14.74 -19.20
CA PRO A 6 15.54 -15.44 -19.15
C PRO A 6 15.63 -16.87 -18.59
N ASP A 7 16.77 -17.55 -18.79
CA ASP A 7 17.02 -18.91 -18.27
C ASP A 7 17.48 -18.93 -16.81
N ASN A 8 17.95 -17.79 -16.29
CA ASN A 8 18.33 -17.58 -14.90
C ASN A 8 17.94 -16.16 -14.46
N PRO A 9 16.63 -15.92 -14.23
CA PRO A 9 16.11 -14.57 -14.05
C PRO A 9 16.41 -14.03 -12.64
N PHE A 10 16.40 -12.71 -12.52
CA PHE A 10 16.33 -12.01 -11.24
C PHE A 10 14.90 -12.07 -10.71
N ARG A 11 14.69 -12.76 -9.59
CA ARG A 11 13.37 -13.06 -9.02
C ARG A 11 12.95 -11.95 -8.07
N LEU A 12 12.03 -11.11 -8.52
CA LEU A 12 11.48 -9.98 -7.78
C LEU A 12 10.17 -10.36 -7.10
N GLY A 13 10.23 -10.61 -5.80
CA GLY A 13 9.07 -10.94 -4.97
C GLY A 13 8.13 -9.76 -4.77
N THR A 14 6.81 -10.03 -4.82
CA THR A 14 5.78 -9.01 -4.58
C THR A 14 4.51 -9.64 -4.03
N ARG A 15 3.63 -8.83 -3.42
CA ARG A 15 2.26 -9.29 -3.10
C ARG A 15 1.41 -9.35 -4.36
N ARG A 16 0.44 -10.26 -4.39
CA ARG A 16 -0.49 -10.44 -5.52
C ARG A 16 -1.55 -9.34 -5.71
N SER A 17 -1.66 -8.37 -4.81
CA SER A 17 -2.67 -7.31 -4.92
C SER A 17 -2.38 -6.42 -6.13
N PRO A 18 -3.39 -5.84 -6.80
CA PRO A 18 -3.17 -5.01 -7.99
C PRO A 18 -2.14 -3.88 -7.79
N LEU A 19 -2.19 -3.18 -6.65
CA LEU A 19 -1.24 -2.11 -6.35
C LEU A 19 0.19 -2.64 -6.16
N ALA A 20 0.36 -3.77 -5.48
CA ALA A 20 1.68 -4.37 -5.28
C ALA A 20 2.26 -4.90 -6.59
N MET A 21 1.43 -5.44 -7.47
CA MET A 21 1.84 -5.82 -8.83
C MET A 21 2.25 -4.59 -9.65
N ALA A 22 1.50 -3.49 -9.59
CA ALA A 22 1.87 -2.24 -10.26
C ALA A 22 3.24 -1.71 -9.77
N GLN A 23 3.49 -1.76 -8.46
CA GLN A 23 4.79 -1.40 -7.87
C GLN A 23 5.93 -2.31 -8.33
N ALA A 24 5.66 -3.62 -8.46
CA ALA A 24 6.65 -4.58 -8.94
C ALA A 24 6.96 -4.40 -10.43
N VAL A 25 5.95 -4.10 -11.25
CA VAL A 25 6.13 -3.77 -12.68
C VAL A 25 6.93 -2.47 -12.83
N GLU A 26 6.63 -1.43 -12.05
CA GLU A 26 7.42 -0.19 -12.03
C GLU A 26 8.89 -0.48 -11.66
N THR A 27 9.11 -1.28 -10.62
CA THR A 27 10.45 -1.65 -10.15
C THR A 27 11.22 -2.43 -11.21
N ARG A 28 10.58 -3.42 -11.85
CA ARG A 28 11.16 -4.18 -12.97
C ARG A 28 11.59 -3.26 -14.09
N GLY A 29 10.71 -2.37 -14.54
CA GLY A 29 11.02 -1.43 -15.63
C GLY A 29 12.24 -0.56 -15.31
N ARG A 30 12.36 -0.09 -14.06
CA ARG A 30 13.51 0.69 -13.60
C ARG A 30 14.81 -0.13 -13.54
N LEU A 31 14.75 -1.37 -13.06
CA LEU A 31 15.91 -2.27 -13.05
C LEU A 31 16.39 -2.55 -14.48
N CYS A 32 15.47 -2.91 -15.38
CA CYS A 32 15.78 -3.16 -16.79
C CYS A 32 16.39 -1.93 -17.46
N ALA A 33 15.84 -0.74 -17.23
CA ALA A 33 16.38 0.50 -17.79
C ALA A 33 17.77 0.86 -17.24
N ALA A 34 18.00 0.65 -15.93
CA ALA A 34 19.27 1.00 -15.30
C ALA A 34 20.42 0.06 -15.69
N HIS A 35 20.11 -1.21 -15.94
CA HIS A 35 21.12 -2.25 -16.19
C HIS A 35 21.15 -2.76 -17.64
N GLY A 36 20.22 -2.32 -18.49
CA GLY A 36 20.09 -2.83 -19.86
C GLY A 36 19.55 -4.26 -19.93
N TRP A 37 18.92 -4.76 -18.86
CA TRP A 37 18.37 -6.12 -18.82
C TRP A 37 17.10 -6.23 -19.67
N ALA A 38 16.93 -7.38 -20.32
CA ALA A 38 15.67 -7.72 -20.96
C ALA A 38 14.55 -7.82 -19.90
N GLU A 39 13.33 -7.43 -20.25
CA GLU A 39 12.21 -7.44 -19.29
C GLU A 39 11.91 -8.84 -18.73
N ASN A 40 12.06 -9.87 -19.57
CA ASN A 40 11.90 -11.27 -19.19
C ASN A 40 13.10 -11.86 -18.42
N ALA A 41 14.18 -11.10 -18.23
CA ALA A 41 15.25 -11.46 -17.31
C ALA A 41 14.92 -11.09 -15.85
N VAL A 42 13.80 -10.39 -15.62
CA VAL A 42 13.30 -10.07 -14.28
C VAL A 42 11.93 -10.74 -14.09
N GLU A 43 11.91 -11.82 -13.32
CA GLU A 43 10.71 -12.57 -13.01
C GLU A 43 9.98 -11.93 -11.83
N LEU A 44 8.67 -11.67 -11.98
CA LEU A 44 7.83 -11.24 -10.86
C LEU A 44 7.29 -12.48 -10.15
N VAL A 45 7.59 -12.63 -8.86
CA VAL A 45 7.20 -13.80 -8.06
C VAL A 45 6.12 -13.39 -7.05
N PRO A 46 4.82 -13.53 -7.38
CA PRO A 46 3.74 -13.08 -6.51
C PRO A 46 3.50 -14.03 -5.33
N VAL A 47 3.33 -13.48 -4.14
CA VAL A 47 2.90 -14.19 -2.93
C VAL A 47 1.52 -13.74 -2.47
N THR A 48 0.78 -14.65 -1.83
CA THR A 48 -0.41 -14.30 -1.05
C THR A 48 0.01 -14.09 0.39
N ALA A 49 0.10 -12.84 0.84
CA ALA A 49 0.47 -12.53 2.23
C ALA A 49 -0.67 -12.88 3.19
N SER A 50 -0.33 -13.21 4.44
CA SER A 50 -1.34 -13.48 5.48
C SER A 50 -2.30 -12.30 5.70
N GLY A 51 -1.79 -11.06 5.58
CA GLY A 51 -2.61 -9.84 5.66
C GLY A 51 -3.68 -9.70 4.55
N ASP A 52 -3.50 -10.39 3.42
CA ASP A 52 -4.50 -10.42 2.33
C ASP A 52 -5.70 -11.34 2.65
N LYS A 53 -5.48 -12.36 3.48
CA LYS A 53 -6.47 -13.37 3.86
C LYS A 53 -7.36 -12.91 5.02
N ILE A 54 -6.80 -12.16 5.96
CA ILE A 54 -7.49 -11.76 7.20
C ILE A 54 -8.05 -10.33 7.04
N GLN A 55 -9.37 -10.23 6.87
CA GLN A 55 -10.07 -8.96 6.61
C GLN A 55 -11.14 -8.61 7.65
N ASP A 56 -11.41 -9.48 8.62
CA ASP A 56 -12.46 -9.37 9.64
C ASP A 56 -12.00 -8.72 10.96
N ARG A 57 -10.71 -8.38 11.09
CA ARG A 57 -10.09 -7.88 12.35
C ARG A 57 -9.13 -6.72 12.11
N ALA A 58 -8.79 -5.98 13.17
CA ALA A 58 -7.84 -4.88 13.09
C ALA A 58 -6.38 -5.42 13.00
N LEU A 59 -5.50 -4.75 12.22
CA LEU A 59 -4.11 -5.20 12.04
C LEU A 59 -3.33 -5.35 13.35
N ALA A 60 -3.60 -4.48 14.32
CA ALA A 60 -2.96 -4.52 15.63
C ALA A 60 -3.26 -5.83 16.39
N GLU A 61 -4.39 -6.47 16.12
CA GLU A 61 -4.86 -7.67 16.83
C GLU A 61 -4.33 -8.98 16.24
N ILE A 62 -3.75 -8.95 15.02
CA ILE A 62 -3.43 -10.15 14.24
C ILE A 62 -1.94 -10.33 13.94
N GLY A 63 -1.07 -9.49 14.53
CA GLY A 63 0.39 -9.57 14.35
C GLY A 63 1.04 -8.30 13.78
N GLY A 64 0.28 -7.21 13.63
CA GLY A 64 0.82 -5.91 13.25
C GLY A 64 1.24 -5.83 11.78
N LYS A 65 2.31 -5.06 11.51
CA LYS A 65 2.81 -4.84 10.14
C LYS A 65 3.49 -6.07 9.54
N ALA A 66 4.00 -6.99 10.38
CA ALA A 66 4.70 -8.21 9.96
C ALA A 66 3.89 -9.08 9.00
N LEU A 67 2.56 -8.94 9.01
CA LEU A 67 1.65 -9.62 8.10
C LEU A 67 1.80 -9.25 6.62
N TRP A 68 2.51 -8.15 6.30
CA TRP A 68 2.70 -7.68 4.93
C TRP A 68 4.08 -8.03 4.35
N THR A 69 5.05 -8.33 5.21
CA THR A 69 6.46 -8.56 4.84
C THR A 69 6.89 -10.00 5.09
N ARG A 70 6.34 -10.68 6.11
CA ARG A 70 6.81 -11.98 6.61
C ARG A 70 7.03 -13.02 5.53
N GLU A 71 6.06 -13.24 4.63
CA GLU A 71 6.23 -14.29 3.61
C GLU A 71 7.35 -13.95 2.60
N LEU A 72 7.52 -12.68 2.25
CA LEU A 72 8.59 -12.23 1.36
C LEU A 72 9.96 -12.25 2.05
N ASP A 73 10.01 -11.91 3.34
CA ASP A 73 11.23 -12.01 4.14
C ASP A 73 11.73 -13.44 4.23
N HIS A 74 10.82 -14.38 4.47
CA HIS A 74 11.11 -15.81 4.50
C HIS A 74 11.65 -16.27 3.14
N TRP A 75 11.04 -15.82 2.04
CA TRP A 75 11.49 -16.17 0.69
C TRP A 75 12.86 -15.57 0.34
N LEU A 76 13.19 -14.37 0.83
CA LEU A 76 14.53 -13.79 0.69
C LEU A 76 15.58 -14.65 1.42
N ILE A 77 15.30 -15.02 2.66
CA ILE A 77 16.21 -15.80 3.50
C ILE A 77 16.44 -17.21 2.91
N GLU A 78 15.39 -17.84 2.35
CA GLU A 78 15.49 -19.15 1.68
C GLU A 78 16.09 -19.08 0.26
N GLY A 79 16.38 -17.88 -0.27
CA GLY A 79 16.90 -17.71 -1.63
C GLY A 79 15.87 -18.04 -2.73
N ARG A 80 14.57 -17.98 -2.41
CA ARG A 80 13.46 -18.17 -3.36
C ARG A 80 13.24 -16.95 -4.25
N ILE A 81 13.55 -15.77 -3.72
CA ILE A 81 13.56 -14.49 -4.44
C ILE A 81 14.87 -13.77 -4.16
N ASP A 82 15.27 -12.90 -5.08
CA ASP A 82 16.52 -12.14 -5.00
C ASP A 82 16.30 -10.73 -4.41
N ALA A 83 15.10 -10.18 -4.57
CA ALA A 83 14.64 -8.95 -3.92
C ALA A 83 13.12 -8.97 -3.68
N ALA A 84 12.62 -8.11 -2.80
CA ALA A 84 11.19 -7.93 -2.55
C ALA A 84 10.77 -6.46 -2.69
N VAL A 85 9.59 -6.23 -3.27
CA VAL A 85 9.00 -4.88 -3.44
C VAL A 85 7.87 -4.68 -2.44
N HIS A 86 7.92 -3.56 -1.72
CA HIS A 86 6.91 -3.19 -0.74
C HIS A 86 6.51 -1.72 -0.88
N SER A 87 5.28 -1.41 -0.43
CA SER A 87 4.97 -0.06 0.00
C SER A 87 5.72 0.21 1.30
N LEU A 88 6.60 1.22 1.34
CA LEU A 88 7.53 1.40 2.46
C LEU A 88 6.82 1.66 3.80
N LYS A 89 5.62 2.26 3.80
CA LYS A 89 4.79 2.40 5.00
C LYS A 89 4.39 1.07 5.66
N ASP A 90 4.40 -0.01 4.91
CA ASP A 90 4.02 -1.36 5.37
C ASP A 90 5.24 -2.16 5.88
N VAL A 91 6.46 -1.65 5.73
CA VAL A 91 7.70 -2.28 6.21
C VAL A 91 7.93 -1.97 7.69
N GLU A 92 8.39 -2.95 8.45
CA GLU A 92 8.77 -2.77 9.86
C GLU A 92 9.99 -1.88 10.01
N THR A 93 10.02 -1.11 11.10
CA THR A 93 11.21 -0.33 11.49
C THR A 93 12.35 -1.21 11.98
N LEU A 94 12.03 -2.32 12.66
CA LEU A 94 12.98 -3.33 13.09
C LEU A 94 12.92 -4.50 12.13
N ARG A 95 14.06 -4.81 11.52
CA ARG A 95 14.21 -5.84 10.49
C ARG A 95 15.24 -6.86 10.94
N PRO A 96 15.13 -8.13 10.52
CA PRO A 96 16.20 -9.10 10.71
C PRO A 96 17.50 -8.58 10.11
N GLU A 97 18.64 -8.80 10.76
CA GLU A 97 19.96 -8.36 10.27
C GLU A 97 20.29 -8.89 8.87
N ALA A 98 19.72 -10.04 8.50
CA ALA A 98 19.85 -10.65 7.19
C ALA A 98 19.18 -9.85 6.05
N ILE A 99 18.32 -8.86 6.36
CA ILE A 99 17.56 -8.12 5.35
C ILE A 99 17.80 -6.62 5.48
N VAL A 100 18.17 -6.00 4.37
CA VAL A 100 18.39 -4.56 4.25
C VAL A 100 17.39 -3.93 3.27
N ILE A 101 17.04 -2.66 3.48
CA ILE A 101 16.37 -1.85 2.46
C ILE A 101 17.43 -1.40 1.46
N ALA A 102 17.56 -2.11 0.35
CA ALA A 102 18.60 -1.86 -0.65
C ALA A 102 18.36 -0.59 -1.49
N ALA A 103 17.09 -0.20 -1.69
CA ALA A 103 16.72 0.95 -2.50
C ALA A 103 15.36 1.53 -2.10
N VAL A 104 15.16 2.82 -2.41
CA VAL A 104 13.88 3.51 -2.33
C VAL A 104 13.65 4.24 -3.65
N LEU A 105 12.52 3.97 -4.31
CA LEU A 105 12.17 4.63 -5.57
C LEU A 105 11.80 6.11 -5.36
N PRO A 106 11.81 6.94 -6.43
CA PRO A 106 11.32 8.31 -6.35
C PRO A 106 9.93 8.37 -5.70
N ARG A 107 9.78 9.29 -4.74
CA ARG A 107 8.57 9.35 -3.93
C ARG A 107 7.41 9.89 -4.75
N ALA A 108 6.30 9.14 -4.74
CA ALA A 108 5.02 9.60 -5.29
C ALA A 108 4.34 10.60 -4.33
N ASP A 109 3.17 11.09 -4.70
CA ASP A 109 2.41 11.99 -3.85
C ASP A 109 2.01 11.33 -2.51
N LYS A 110 2.55 11.88 -1.43
CA LYS A 110 2.38 11.37 -0.06
C LYS A 110 0.99 11.66 0.52
N ALA A 111 0.17 12.49 -0.12
CA ALA A 111 -1.13 12.90 0.39
C ALA A 111 -2.10 11.73 0.62
N ASP A 112 -3.01 11.90 1.58
CA ASP A 112 -4.26 11.16 1.61
C ASP A 112 -5.29 11.84 0.70
N VAL A 113 -6.20 11.06 0.15
CA VAL A 113 -7.33 11.50 -0.65
C VAL A 113 -8.61 11.07 0.05
N LEU A 114 -9.49 12.03 0.30
CA LEU A 114 -10.83 11.83 0.83
C LEU A 114 -11.78 11.49 -0.32
N LEU A 115 -12.44 10.35 -0.26
CA LEU A 115 -13.49 9.98 -1.21
C LEU A 115 -14.85 10.07 -0.51
N GLY A 116 -15.87 10.53 -1.23
CA GLY A 116 -17.25 10.67 -0.72
C GLY A 116 -17.63 12.07 -0.21
N ALA A 117 -16.67 12.99 -0.11
CA ALA A 117 -16.94 14.39 0.25
C ALA A 117 -15.90 15.35 -0.34
N LEU A 118 -16.28 16.62 -0.50
CA LEU A 118 -15.42 17.67 -1.05
C LEU A 118 -14.33 18.13 -0.07
N SER A 119 -14.55 17.97 1.23
CA SER A 119 -13.58 18.27 2.29
C SER A 119 -14.01 17.58 3.59
N ILE A 120 -13.14 17.55 4.60
CA ILE A 120 -13.48 17.04 5.94
C ILE A 120 -14.68 17.80 6.53
N MET A 121 -14.75 19.12 6.32
CA MET A 121 -15.84 19.94 6.84
C MET A 121 -17.15 19.79 6.04
N ALA A 122 -17.08 19.31 4.81
CA ALA A 122 -18.25 19.03 3.98
C ALA A 122 -18.92 17.66 4.28
N LEU A 123 -18.35 16.85 5.18
CA LEU A 123 -18.97 15.60 5.61
C LEU A 123 -20.33 15.88 6.30
N PRO A 124 -21.38 15.09 6.02
CA PRO A 124 -22.65 15.18 6.74
C PRO A 124 -22.49 15.12 8.26
N GLN A 125 -23.44 15.69 8.99
CA GLN A 125 -23.48 15.56 10.44
C GLN A 125 -23.59 14.08 10.83
N GLY A 126 -22.69 13.59 11.69
CA GLY A 126 -22.70 12.20 12.13
C GLY A 126 -22.26 11.18 11.07
N ALA A 127 -21.56 11.62 10.02
CA ALA A 127 -21.12 10.77 8.91
C ALA A 127 -20.33 9.54 9.38
N THR A 128 -20.59 8.40 8.73
CA THR A 128 -19.88 7.15 8.88
C THR A 128 -18.70 7.10 7.92
N VAL A 129 -17.47 7.11 8.44
CA VAL A 129 -16.24 7.15 7.65
C VAL A 129 -15.47 5.85 7.80
N GLY A 130 -15.23 5.17 6.69
CA GLY A 130 -14.51 3.90 6.65
C GLY A 130 -12.99 4.10 6.67
N THR A 131 -12.32 3.68 7.75
CA THR A 131 -10.86 3.59 7.79
C THR A 131 -10.37 2.58 8.82
N SER A 132 -9.37 1.78 8.46
CA SER A 132 -8.65 0.90 9.39
C SER A 132 -7.33 1.50 9.89
N ALA A 133 -7.04 2.76 9.55
CA ALA A 133 -5.81 3.44 9.95
C ALA A 133 -6.05 4.34 11.16
N PRO A 134 -5.48 4.04 12.35
CA PRO A 134 -5.67 4.85 13.55
C PRO A 134 -5.28 6.31 13.36
N ARG A 135 -4.20 6.58 12.58
CA ARG A 135 -3.78 7.94 12.21
C ARG A 135 -4.91 8.75 11.56
N ARG A 136 -5.59 8.17 10.58
CA ARG A 136 -6.68 8.85 9.86
C ARG A 136 -7.91 9.02 10.74
N ALA A 137 -8.22 8.00 11.54
CA ALA A 137 -9.33 8.06 12.49
C ALA A 137 -9.11 9.17 13.52
N ALA A 138 -7.92 9.25 14.12
CA ALA A 138 -7.58 10.28 15.10
C ALA A 138 -7.64 11.70 14.52
N GLN A 139 -7.06 11.92 13.33
CA GLN A 139 -7.11 13.23 12.68
C GLN A 139 -8.55 13.63 12.30
N LEU A 140 -9.37 12.69 11.80
CA LEU A 140 -10.78 12.95 11.51
C LEU A 140 -11.54 13.32 12.78
N LEU A 141 -11.45 12.51 13.83
CA LEU A 141 -12.22 12.70 15.06
C LEU A 141 -11.77 13.94 15.84
N ASN A 142 -10.52 14.38 15.66
CA ASN A 142 -10.05 15.66 16.19
C ASN A 142 -10.74 16.85 15.48
N ALA A 143 -10.89 16.80 14.16
CA ALA A 143 -11.55 17.86 13.38
C ALA A 143 -13.09 17.78 13.43
N ARG A 144 -13.63 16.57 13.48
CA ARG A 144 -15.05 16.23 13.42
C ARG A 144 -15.40 15.15 14.46
N PRO A 145 -15.54 15.51 15.75
CA PRO A 145 -15.85 14.55 16.81
C PRO A 145 -17.21 13.87 16.67
N ASP A 146 -18.10 14.41 15.83
CA ASP A 146 -19.43 13.85 15.57
C ASP A 146 -19.41 12.65 14.61
N CYS A 147 -18.35 12.50 13.79
CA CYS A 147 -18.25 11.40 12.84
C CYS A 147 -18.09 10.04 13.53
N LYS A 148 -18.57 8.98 12.86
CA LYS A 148 -18.41 7.59 13.28
C LYS A 148 -17.35 6.92 12.42
N VAL A 149 -16.30 6.37 13.04
CA VAL A 149 -15.26 5.62 12.29
C VAL A 149 -15.56 4.13 12.36
N VAL A 150 -15.59 3.47 11.21
CA VAL A 150 -15.80 2.02 11.09
C VAL A 150 -14.60 1.33 10.44
N LEU A 151 -14.36 0.08 10.84
CA LEU A 151 -13.31 -0.76 10.26
C LEU A 151 -13.59 -0.95 8.76
N PHE A 152 -12.60 -0.61 7.94
CA PHE A 152 -12.76 -0.61 6.49
C PHE A 152 -11.53 -1.21 5.82
N ARG A 153 -11.71 -2.44 5.32
CA ARG A 153 -10.66 -3.34 4.82
C ARG A 153 -10.90 -3.70 3.36
N GLY A 154 -9.91 -4.37 2.76
CA GLY A 154 -9.86 -4.67 1.33
C GLY A 154 -8.81 -3.83 0.60
N ASN A 155 -8.54 -4.20 -0.65
CA ASN A 155 -7.69 -3.43 -1.55
C ASN A 155 -8.41 -2.15 -2.02
N VAL A 156 -7.74 -1.34 -2.85
CA VAL A 156 -8.29 -0.06 -3.35
C VAL A 156 -9.65 -0.24 -4.02
N ALA A 157 -9.74 -1.17 -4.99
CA ALA A 157 -10.98 -1.42 -5.73
C ALA A 157 -12.12 -1.89 -4.82
N THR A 158 -11.86 -2.81 -3.87
CA THR A 158 -12.86 -3.26 -2.90
C THR A 158 -13.39 -2.08 -2.08
N ARG A 159 -12.52 -1.20 -1.61
CA ARG A 159 -12.93 -0.04 -0.80
C ARG A 159 -13.75 0.98 -1.60
N MET A 160 -13.37 1.23 -2.86
CA MET A 160 -14.15 2.09 -3.76
C MET A 160 -15.53 1.49 -4.06
N ALA A 161 -15.61 0.18 -4.28
CA ALA A 161 -16.89 -0.52 -4.49
C ALA A 161 -17.81 -0.43 -3.25
N LYS A 162 -17.26 -0.63 -2.05
CA LYS A 162 -18.01 -0.48 -0.79
C LYS A 162 -18.53 0.94 -0.56
N LEU A 163 -17.71 1.96 -0.90
CA LEU A 163 -18.14 3.35 -0.87
C LEU A 163 -19.28 3.59 -1.88
N ALA A 164 -19.14 3.12 -3.12
CA ALA A 164 -20.17 3.25 -4.15
C ALA A 164 -21.48 2.54 -3.79
N ALA A 165 -21.40 1.44 -3.01
CA ALA A 165 -22.56 0.73 -2.47
C ALA A 165 -23.21 1.42 -1.25
N GLY A 166 -22.64 2.53 -0.76
CA GLY A 166 -23.17 3.27 0.39
C GLY A 166 -22.92 2.60 1.75
N GLU A 167 -21.95 1.69 1.86
CA GLU A 167 -21.60 1.08 3.17
C GLU A 167 -21.02 2.11 4.16
N VAL A 168 -20.44 3.19 3.64
CA VAL A 168 -19.89 4.33 4.37
C VAL A 168 -20.15 5.61 3.58
N ASP A 169 -20.23 6.75 4.26
CA ASP A 169 -20.40 8.06 3.62
C ASP A 169 -19.09 8.55 2.97
N ALA A 170 -17.95 8.18 3.55
CA ALA A 170 -16.64 8.54 3.04
C ALA A 170 -15.55 7.52 3.41
N THR A 171 -14.43 7.56 2.70
CA THR A 171 -13.22 6.81 3.06
C THR A 171 -11.96 7.59 2.66
N PHE A 172 -10.80 7.06 3.04
CA PHE A 172 -9.51 7.63 2.71
C PHE A 172 -8.65 6.63 1.93
N LEU A 173 -8.02 7.09 0.86
CA LEU A 173 -7.00 6.35 0.11
C LEU A 173 -5.72 7.19 0.00
N ALA A 174 -4.60 6.58 -0.39
CA ALA A 174 -3.37 7.32 -0.61
C ALA A 174 -3.31 7.75 -2.08
N ALA A 175 -2.94 9.01 -2.36
CA ALA A 175 -2.84 9.54 -3.72
C ALA A 175 -1.92 8.65 -4.58
N ALA A 176 -0.72 8.34 -4.06
CA ALA A 176 0.23 7.41 -4.68
C ALA A 176 -0.31 6.01 -5.03
N GLY A 177 -1.35 5.54 -4.34
CA GLY A 177 -1.99 4.25 -4.64
C GLY A 177 -3.04 4.37 -5.73
N LEU A 178 -3.77 5.48 -5.77
CA LEU A 178 -4.75 5.80 -6.80
C LEU A 178 -4.06 6.04 -8.14
N ASP A 179 -3.02 6.87 -8.16
CA ASP A 179 -2.29 7.21 -9.38
C ASP A 179 -1.68 5.98 -10.06
N ARG A 180 -1.05 5.08 -9.28
CA ARG A 180 -0.47 3.83 -9.81
C ARG A 180 -1.50 2.85 -10.37
N LEU A 181 -2.76 3.00 -9.99
CA LEU A 181 -3.86 2.17 -10.48
C LEU A 181 -4.67 2.86 -11.59
N GLY A 182 -4.28 4.07 -12.02
CA GLY A 182 -5.01 4.83 -13.02
C GLY A 182 -6.31 5.47 -12.48
N GLU A 183 -6.48 5.51 -11.16
CA GLU A 183 -7.63 6.10 -10.47
C GLU A 183 -7.36 7.55 -10.05
N SER A 184 -6.51 8.26 -10.79
CA SER A 184 -6.15 9.65 -10.50
C SER A 184 -7.36 10.57 -10.62
N GLY A 185 -7.48 11.56 -9.73
CA GLY A 185 -8.55 12.57 -9.78
C GLY A 185 -9.86 12.16 -9.10
N VAL A 186 -9.93 10.97 -8.49
CA VAL A 186 -11.07 10.60 -7.64
C VAL A 186 -10.96 11.25 -6.27
N GLY A 187 -12.03 11.88 -5.80
CA GLY A 187 -12.09 12.50 -4.47
C GLY A 187 -11.25 13.77 -4.30
N THR A 188 -11.10 14.21 -3.05
CA THR A 188 -10.37 15.42 -2.68
C THR A 188 -9.02 15.06 -2.08
N ARG A 189 -7.95 15.49 -2.73
CA ARG A 189 -6.59 15.44 -2.19
C ARG A 189 -6.48 16.36 -0.97
N LEU A 190 -6.01 15.83 0.15
CA LEU A 190 -5.79 16.59 1.38
C LEU A 190 -4.37 17.16 1.43
N ASP A 191 -4.20 18.37 1.96
CA ASP A 191 -2.89 18.97 2.14
C ASP A 191 -2.07 18.15 3.17
N PRO A 192 -0.88 17.63 2.82
CA PRO A 192 -0.03 16.90 3.77
C PRO A 192 0.45 17.71 4.98
N GLU A 193 0.38 19.05 4.94
CA GLU A 193 0.72 19.92 6.08
C GLU A 193 -0.42 20.01 7.10
N GLU A 194 -1.67 19.96 6.64
CA GLU A 194 -2.87 19.98 7.49
C GLU A 194 -3.35 18.57 7.86
N TRP A 195 -3.11 17.60 6.99
CA TRP A 195 -3.47 16.21 7.15
C TRP A 195 -2.24 15.32 7.02
N LEU A 196 -1.60 15.08 8.16
CA LEU A 196 -0.31 14.42 8.22
C LEU A 196 -0.38 12.99 7.65
N PRO A 197 0.45 12.63 6.66
CA PRO A 197 0.45 11.30 6.05
C PRO A 197 1.10 10.25 6.96
N ALA A 198 0.99 8.97 6.58
CA ALA A 198 1.73 7.93 7.28
C ALA A 198 3.24 8.08 6.99
N PRO A 199 4.12 7.72 7.95
CA PRO A 199 5.55 7.59 7.66
C PRO A 199 5.76 6.71 6.43
N SER A 200 6.58 7.18 5.49
CA SER A 200 6.90 6.48 4.25
C SER A 200 5.72 6.12 3.35
N GLN A 201 4.61 6.88 3.45
CA GLN A 201 3.54 6.86 2.43
C GLN A 201 4.05 7.37 1.08
#